data_AF-A0A484ANG5-F1
#
_entry.id   AF-A0A484ANG5-F1
#
_cell.length_a   1.000
_cell.length_b   1.000
_cell.length_c   1.000
_cell.angle_alpha   90.00
_cell.angle_beta   90.00
_cell.angle_gamma   90.00
#
_symmetry.space_group_name_H-M   'P 1'
#
loop_
_entity.id
_entity.type
_entity.pdbx_description
1 polymer ?
#
loop_
_entity_poly.entity_id
_entity_poly.type
_entity_poly.pdbx_seq_one_letter_code
_entity_poly.pdbx_strand_id
1 'polypeptide(L)'
;MVSKAGFALVLAVLVCGQYAVQGVYIVSKAEWGGRAPTYRVALGNYLNYAIIHHTAGNYCETRAACAQQLRNVQSYHMDTLGWPDIGYNFLIGGDGAVYEGR
;
A
#
# COMPACT_ATOMS: atom_id res chain seq x y z
N MET A 1 -23.68 -30.71 -27.81
CA MET A 1 -24.06 -30.88 -26.39
C MET A 1 -22.79 -30.86 -25.55
N VAL A 2 -22.47 -29.74 -24.90
CA VAL A 2 -21.31 -29.69 -23.98
C VAL A 2 -21.70 -30.48 -22.72
N SER A 3 -20.91 -31.47 -22.33
CA SER A 3 -21.21 -32.28 -21.15
C SER A 3 -21.17 -31.39 -19.89
N LYS A 4 -22.01 -31.70 -18.89
CA LYS A 4 -22.01 -31.00 -17.59
C LYS A 4 -20.61 -30.96 -16.95
N ALA A 5 -19.80 -31.99 -17.19
CA ALA A 5 -18.40 -32.07 -16.75
C ALA A 5 -17.49 -31.07 -17.49
N GLY A 6 -17.68 -30.86 -18.79
CA GLY A 6 -16.94 -29.86 -19.57
C GLY A 6 -17.24 -28.42 -19.14
N PHE A 7 -18.49 -28.13 -18.77
CA PHE A 7 -18.87 -26.81 -18.26
C PHE A 7 -18.30 -26.54 -16.86
N ALA A 8 -18.31 -27.53 -15.97
CA ALA A 8 -17.73 -27.42 -14.63
C ALA A 8 -16.20 -27.24 -14.66
N LEU A 9 -15.51 -27.92 -15.58
CA LEU A 9 -14.06 -27.77 -15.75
C LEU A 9 -13.69 -26.37 -16.26
N VAL A 10 -14.44 -25.84 -17.23
CA VAL A 10 -14.25 -24.47 -17.74
C VAL A 10 -14.53 -23.43 -16.64
N LEU A 11 -15.57 -23.62 -15.83
CA LEU A 11 -15.88 -22.73 -14.71
C LEU A 11 -14.77 -22.77 -13.64
N ALA A 12 -14.24 -23.95 -13.30
CA ALA A 12 -13.16 -24.10 -12.33
C ALA A 12 -11.84 -23.46 -12.81
N VAL A 13 -11.50 -23.60 -14.09
CA VAL A 13 -10.34 -22.94 -14.70
C VAL A 13 -10.54 -21.42 -14.75
N LEU A 14 -11.74 -20.96 -15.11
CA LEU A 14 -12.07 -19.53 -15.10
C LEU A 14 -12.05 -18.92 -13.72
N VAL A 15 -12.48 -19.64 -12.67
CA VAL A 15 -12.44 -19.19 -11.27
C VAL A 15 -11.01 -19.20 -10.73
N CYS A 16 -10.22 -20.25 -11.00
CA CYS A 16 -8.82 -20.31 -10.56
C CYS A 16 -7.93 -19.29 -11.29
N GLY A 17 -8.23 -18.98 -12.56
CA GLY A 17 -7.51 -17.97 -13.33
C GLY A 17 -7.65 -16.54 -12.80
N GLN A 18 -8.71 -16.23 -12.04
CA GLN A 18 -8.95 -14.89 -11.46
C GLN A 18 -8.11 -14.64 -10.21
N TYR A 19 -7.71 -15.71 -9.51
CA TYR A 19 -6.86 -15.61 -8.32
C TYR A 19 -5.36 -15.52 -8.66
N ALA A 20 -4.97 -15.81 -9.90
CA ALA A 20 -3.58 -15.78 -10.35
C ALA A 20 -3.06 -14.38 -10.72
N VAL A 21 -3.90 -13.32 -10.63
CA VAL A 21 -3.54 -11.94 -10.99
C VAL A 21 -4.01 -10.95 -9.93
N GLN A 22 -3.64 -11.17 -8.66
CA GLN A 22 -3.86 -10.17 -7.62
C GLN A 22 -2.51 -9.52 -7.33
N GLY A 23 -2.21 -8.42 -8.04
CA GLY A 23 -1.13 -7.53 -7.64
C GLY A 23 -1.36 -7.03 -6.20
N VAL A 24 -0.30 -6.59 -5.55
CA VAL A 24 -0.41 -5.97 -4.21
C VAL A 24 -1.31 -4.74 -4.33
N TYR A 25 -2.45 -4.75 -3.65
CA TYR A 25 -3.30 -3.56 -3.56
C TYR A 25 -2.63 -2.54 -2.64
N ILE A 26 -2.32 -1.37 -3.21
CA ILE A 26 -1.69 -0.25 -2.49
C ILE A 26 -2.79 0.75 -2.15
N VAL A 27 -2.98 0.98 -0.84
CA VAL A 27 -3.85 2.04 -0.33
C VAL A 27 -3.22 3.38 -0.67
N SER A 28 -3.83 4.11 -1.59
CA SER A 28 -3.33 5.41 -2.05
C SER A 28 -3.31 6.45 -0.92
N LYS A 29 -2.52 7.50 -1.13
CA LYS A 29 -2.42 8.64 -0.22
C LYS A 29 -3.78 9.25 0.10
N ALA A 30 -4.62 9.38 -0.92
CA ALA A 30 -5.97 9.90 -0.76
C ALA A 30 -6.83 8.97 0.12
N GLU A 31 -6.73 7.65 -0.07
CA GLU A 31 -7.54 6.66 0.67
C GLU A 31 -7.21 6.61 2.16
N TRP A 32 -5.94 6.82 2.57
CA TRP A 32 -5.60 6.91 3.99
C TRP A 32 -5.68 8.33 4.57
N GLY A 33 -6.06 9.33 3.75
CA GLY A 33 -6.26 10.72 4.18
C GLY A 33 -4.96 11.49 4.39
N GLY A 34 -3.92 11.17 3.61
CA GLY A 34 -2.67 11.91 3.61
C GLY A 34 -2.77 13.24 2.89
N ARG A 35 -2.05 14.24 3.39
CA ARG A 35 -1.94 15.56 2.74
C ARG A 35 -0.93 15.54 1.59
N ALA A 36 -1.07 16.47 0.66
CA ALA A 36 -0.16 16.61 -0.48
C ALA A 36 1.27 16.98 0.00
N PRO A 37 2.32 16.52 -0.70
CA PRO A 37 3.68 16.96 -0.44
C PRO A 37 3.86 18.44 -0.77
N THR A 38 4.79 19.11 -0.08
CA THR A 38 5.17 20.49 -0.45
C THR A 38 5.97 20.52 -1.75
N TYR A 39 6.81 19.52 -2.01
CA TYR A 39 7.45 19.26 -3.29
C TYR A 39 7.83 17.77 -3.42
N ARG A 40 8.10 17.32 -4.65
CA ARG A 40 8.54 15.94 -4.92
C ARG A 40 9.94 15.93 -5.52
N VAL A 41 10.69 14.88 -5.20
CA VAL A 41 11.96 14.56 -5.87
C VAL A 41 11.72 13.32 -6.73
N ALA A 42 11.98 13.42 -8.02
CA ALA A 42 11.81 12.28 -8.93
C ALA A 42 12.88 11.21 -8.64
N LEU A 43 12.43 9.96 -8.50
CA LEU A 43 13.30 8.80 -8.45
C LEU A 43 13.59 8.30 -9.88
N GLY A 44 14.74 7.66 -10.07
CA GLY A 44 15.05 6.98 -11.32
C GLY A 44 14.14 5.75 -11.53
N ASN A 45 13.91 5.39 -12.79
CA ASN A 45 12.99 4.29 -13.15
C ASN A 45 13.49 2.89 -12.72
N TYR A 46 14.81 2.74 -12.52
CA TYR A 46 15.44 1.45 -12.21
C TYR A 46 16.21 1.56 -10.89
N LEU A 47 15.49 1.38 -9.79
CA LEU A 47 16.06 1.37 -8.45
C LEU A 47 16.61 -0.02 -8.13
N ASN A 48 17.87 -0.08 -7.67
CA ASN A 48 18.56 -1.34 -7.34
C ASN A 48 18.44 -1.72 -5.86
N TYR A 49 17.92 -0.82 -5.02
CA TYR A 49 17.90 -1.00 -3.58
C TYR A 49 16.51 -0.71 -3.01
N ALA A 50 16.12 -1.55 -2.05
CA ALA A 50 15.01 -1.32 -1.15
C ALA A 50 15.57 -1.28 0.28
N ILE A 51 15.18 -0.27 1.05
CA ILE A 51 15.61 -0.11 2.45
C ILE A 51 14.40 -0.39 3.33
N ILE A 52 14.54 -1.34 4.25
CA ILE A 52 13.50 -1.68 5.23
C ILE A 52 13.75 -0.86 6.50
N HIS A 53 12.71 -0.20 6.99
CA HIS A 53 12.77 0.65 8.17
C HIS A 53 11.48 0.48 8.98
N HIS A 54 11.55 0.54 10.31
CA HIS A 54 10.37 0.59 11.17
C HIS A 54 10.00 2.04 11.51
N THR A 55 8.72 2.34 11.73
CA THR A 55 8.32 3.72 12.06
C THR A 55 8.73 4.17 13.46
N ALA A 56 9.04 3.22 14.36
CA ALA A 56 9.21 3.48 15.80
C ALA A 56 7.99 4.17 16.46
N GLY A 57 6.84 4.16 15.78
CA GLY A 57 5.58 4.67 16.28
C GLY A 57 4.70 3.56 16.86
N ASN A 58 3.46 3.92 17.19
CA ASN A 58 2.48 2.97 17.70
C ASN A 58 2.09 1.94 16.62
N TYR A 59 1.92 0.69 17.05
CA TYR A 59 1.35 -0.37 16.22
C TYR A 59 -0.13 -0.10 15.90
N CYS A 60 -0.64 -0.71 14.83
CA CYS A 60 -2.02 -0.57 14.38
C CYS A 60 -2.52 -1.88 13.78
N GLU A 61 -3.80 -2.21 13.99
CA GLU A 61 -4.37 -3.51 13.55
C GLU A 61 -5.52 -3.37 12.56
N THR A 62 -6.12 -2.19 12.47
CA THR A 62 -7.29 -1.95 11.60
C THR A 62 -6.96 -0.89 10.56
N ARG A 63 -7.63 -0.94 9.41
CA ARG A 63 -7.47 0.04 8.33
C ARG A 63 -7.56 1.48 8.83
N ALA A 64 -8.52 1.77 9.70
CA ALA A 64 -8.74 3.08 10.29
C ALA A 64 -7.62 3.50 11.25
N ALA A 65 -7.19 2.58 12.13
CA ALA A 65 -6.11 2.84 13.07
C ALA A 65 -4.77 3.05 12.33
N CYS A 66 -4.50 2.23 11.31
CA CYS A 66 -3.30 2.36 10.50
C CYS A 66 -3.31 3.66 9.68
N ALA A 67 -4.43 4.03 9.05
CA ALA A 67 -4.56 5.33 8.40
C ALA A 67 -4.31 6.51 9.37
N GLN A 68 -4.78 6.41 10.63
CA GLN A 68 -4.46 7.41 11.65
C GLN A 68 -2.97 7.45 11.99
N GLN A 69 -2.31 6.30 12.15
CA GLN A 69 -0.87 6.28 12.40
C GLN A 69 -0.07 6.86 11.22
N LEU A 70 -0.46 6.58 9.98
CA LEU A 70 0.16 7.20 8.82
C LEU A 70 0.04 8.73 8.84
N ARG A 71 -1.13 9.28 9.17
CA ARG A 71 -1.32 10.73 9.34
C ARG A 71 -0.44 11.30 10.46
N ASN A 72 -0.31 10.60 11.59
CA ASN A 72 0.56 11.03 12.70
C ASN A 72 2.03 11.09 12.24
N VAL A 73 2.50 10.05 11.54
CA VAL A 73 3.87 9.98 11.01
C VAL A 73 4.10 11.07 9.95
N GLN A 74 3.14 11.29 9.05
CA GLN A 74 3.23 12.36 8.05
C GLN A 74 3.29 13.74 8.72
N SER A 75 2.44 14.00 9.72
CA SER A 75 2.47 15.24 10.50
C SER A 75 3.79 15.44 11.22
N TYR A 76 4.33 14.42 11.87
CA TYR A 76 5.64 14.54 12.51
C TYR A 76 6.75 14.88 11.51
N HIS A 77 6.84 14.15 10.40
CA HIS A 77 7.85 14.41 9.37
C HIS A 77 7.74 15.80 8.76
N MET A 78 6.55 16.25 8.42
CA MET A 78 6.36 17.53 7.72
C MET A 78 6.32 18.72 8.69
N ASP A 79 5.59 18.62 9.81
CA ASP A 79 5.39 19.76 10.73
C ASP A 79 6.53 19.88 11.75
N THR A 80 7.13 18.76 12.19
CA THR A 80 8.21 18.78 13.19
C THR A 80 9.59 18.71 12.55
N LEU A 81 9.79 17.84 11.54
CA LEU A 81 11.10 17.69 10.88
C LEU A 81 11.26 18.57 9.62
N GLY A 82 10.21 19.25 9.18
CA GLY A 82 10.24 20.13 8.00
C GLY A 82 10.44 19.40 6.67
N TRP A 83 10.14 18.09 6.61
CA TRP A 83 10.27 17.31 5.39
C TRP A 83 9.14 17.65 4.40
N PRO A 84 9.34 17.42 3.09
CA PRO A 84 8.30 17.69 2.11
C PRO A 84 7.09 16.75 2.19
N ASP A 85 7.25 15.57 2.78
CA ASP A 85 6.23 14.53 2.85
C ASP A 85 6.58 13.50 3.94
N ILE A 86 5.79 12.44 4.06
CA ILE A 86 6.13 11.23 4.80
C ILE A 86 7.43 10.62 4.25
N GLY A 87 8.37 10.31 5.13
CA GLY A 87 9.73 9.87 4.79
C GLY A 87 9.87 8.45 4.22
N TYR A 88 8.79 7.80 3.83
CA TYR A 88 8.82 6.42 3.30
C TYR A 88 8.09 6.37 1.97
N ASN A 89 8.57 5.57 1.00
CA ASN A 89 7.87 5.39 -0.28
C ASN A 89 6.62 4.51 -0.09
N PHE A 90 6.73 3.51 0.78
CA PHE A 90 5.63 2.65 1.19
C PHE A 90 5.68 2.39 2.69
N LEU A 91 4.53 2.15 3.30
CA LEU A 91 4.40 1.68 4.67
C LEU A 91 3.54 0.43 4.70
N ILE A 92 3.79 -0.46 5.65
CA ILE A 92 2.99 -1.67 5.85
C ILE A 92 2.35 -1.58 7.23
N GLY A 93 1.02 -1.58 7.28
CA GLY A 93 0.27 -1.59 8.54
C GLY A 93 0.24 -2.98 9.17
N GLY A 94 -0.07 -3.06 10.46
CA GLY A 94 -0.34 -4.35 11.10
C GLY A 94 -1.66 -5.00 10.63
N ASP A 95 -2.48 -4.25 9.88
CA ASP A 95 -3.61 -4.79 9.10
C ASP A 95 -3.15 -5.51 7.81
N GLY A 96 -1.84 -5.57 7.56
CA GLY A 96 -1.23 -6.23 6.39
C GLY A 96 -1.35 -5.43 5.09
N ALA A 97 -1.95 -4.24 5.10
CA ALA A 97 -2.10 -3.42 3.91
C ALA A 97 -0.81 -2.65 3.60
N VAL A 98 -0.53 -2.48 2.30
CA VAL A 98 0.53 -1.59 1.81
C VAL A 98 -0.07 -0.22 1.56
N TYR A 99 0.57 0.81 2.09
CA TYR A 99 0.13 2.19 1.97
C TYR A 99 1.14 3.01 1.17
N GLU A 100 0.63 3.82 0.25
CA GLU A 100 1.41 4.77 -0.55
C GLU A 100 1.97 5.89 0.34
N GLY A 101 3.27 6.11 0.26
CA GLY A 101 3.96 7.24 0.88
C GLY A 101 4.30 8.33 -0.14
N ARG A 102 5.58 8.62 -0.36
CA ARG A 102 6.07 9.66 -1.27
C ARG A 102 6.33 9.18 -2.70
#